data_AF-A0A4Z0Z0X0-F1
#
_entry.id   AF-A0A4Z0Z0X0-F1
#
_cell.length_a   1.000
_cell.length_b   1.000
_cell.length_c   1.000
_cell.angle_alpha   90.00
_cell.angle_beta   90.00
_cell.angle_gamma   90.00
#
_symmetry.space_group_name_H-M   'P 1'
#
loop_
_entity.id
_entity.type
_entity.pdbx_description
1 polymer ?
#
loop_
_entity_poly.entity_id
_entity_poly.type
_entity_poly.pdbx_seq_one_letter_code
_entity_poly.pdbx_strand_id
1 'polypeptide(L)'
;MSVKLDVADLSESPGFKERSYVSLREAKMPPNWLDAELLAPCVAGVATTTKIFTGRVNWVEGGCLLAISISHAAFDAQGAFTVIKYWAQLCQNSENLSELRSSPISQSRETKVKTGANPLLIQTMPSPRVAFDNLKLRPELWTFLGLHFEDNLAPATSTHSLPTCIPAAAKAIPGDQTRTRTCIFSFSDRNSAALKAAATPINGKDWISTKDAYTAHIWTSLMRARFIDKDESRLIGELDEETHKLLSSVSVAIDGRTLPGCGFPTSRINNTVYCCQTQLPLSIVLTSDALPTAAGAIRQNIEAMKSNQDLIDDANALAASIPDVGHLSWVFKDFLNRDLVTTSWTDLPFYDLDFGPALGNPEFVRIPRDQFAGLCCMLPRRPNGDIEVIINARENEMGRLFDDTNFLKYTKLVCE
;
A
#
# COMPACT_ATOMS: atom_id res chain seq x y z
N MET A 1 15.54 28.88 -7.81
CA MET A 1 14.96 28.02 -8.87
C MET A 1 13.45 28.08 -8.75
N SER A 2 12.72 28.49 -9.80
CA SER A 2 11.26 28.28 -9.83
C SER A 2 11.00 26.83 -10.22
N VAL A 3 10.37 26.06 -9.35
CA VAL A 3 9.85 24.73 -9.72
C VAL A 3 8.67 24.98 -10.66
N LYS A 4 8.81 24.61 -11.94
CA LYS A 4 7.71 24.66 -12.90
C LYS A 4 6.95 23.34 -12.85
N LEU A 5 5.63 23.42 -12.94
CA LEU A 5 4.76 22.27 -13.15
C LEU A 5 4.96 21.78 -14.59
N ASP A 6 5.18 20.48 -14.78
CA ASP A 6 5.25 19.90 -16.11
C ASP A 6 3.85 19.92 -16.75
N VAL A 7 3.75 20.27 -18.02
CA VAL A 7 2.48 20.26 -18.77
C VAL A 7 2.73 19.55 -20.10
N ALA A 8 1.83 18.63 -20.46
CA ALA A 8 1.84 17.94 -21.74
C ALA A 8 0.46 18.01 -22.38
N ASP A 9 0.43 18.14 -23.71
CA ASP A 9 -0.76 17.89 -24.52
C ASP A 9 -0.63 16.51 -25.15
N LEU A 10 -1.52 15.61 -24.73
CA LEU A 10 -1.55 14.22 -25.17
C LEU A 10 -2.70 13.95 -26.13
N SER A 11 -3.48 14.96 -26.53
CA SER A 11 -4.66 14.81 -27.40
C SER A 11 -4.35 14.05 -28.70
N GLU A 12 -3.18 14.28 -29.30
CA GLU A 12 -2.74 13.58 -30.52
C GLU A 12 -1.75 12.43 -30.26
N SER A 13 -1.43 12.13 -28.99
CA SER A 13 -0.49 11.07 -28.65
C SER A 13 -1.08 9.68 -28.94
N PRO A 14 -0.30 8.69 -29.40
CA PRO A 14 -0.82 7.35 -29.70
C PRO A 14 -1.59 6.68 -28.54
N GLY A 15 -1.28 7.03 -27.28
CA GLY A 15 -1.97 6.52 -26.10
C GLY A 15 -3.36 7.14 -25.86
N PHE A 16 -3.63 8.34 -26.39
CA PHE A 16 -4.84 9.13 -26.10
C PHE A 16 -5.58 9.66 -27.32
N LYS A 17 -5.02 9.51 -28.54
CA LYS A 17 -5.63 9.97 -29.79
C LYS A 17 -7.04 9.42 -30.03
N GLU A 18 -7.32 8.22 -29.53
CA GLU A 18 -8.64 7.58 -29.60
C GLU A 18 -9.31 7.47 -28.22
N ARG A 19 -8.77 8.16 -27.21
CA ARG A 19 -9.24 8.11 -25.82
C ARG A 19 -9.42 9.52 -25.26
N SER A 20 -10.55 10.13 -25.59
CA SER A 20 -10.99 11.37 -24.95
C SER A 20 -11.25 11.17 -23.46
N TYR A 21 -11.27 12.25 -22.68
CA TYR A 21 -11.61 12.19 -21.26
C TYR A 21 -12.97 11.54 -21.00
N VAL A 22 -13.93 11.78 -21.90
CA VAL A 22 -15.27 11.19 -21.81
C VAL A 22 -15.20 9.66 -21.94
N SER A 23 -14.45 9.13 -22.92
CA SER A 23 -14.33 7.67 -23.08
C SER A 23 -13.52 7.03 -21.95
N LEU A 24 -12.47 7.70 -21.44
CA LEU A 24 -11.74 7.27 -20.25
C LEU A 24 -12.67 7.17 -19.03
N ARG A 25 -13.53 8.18 -18.81
CA ARG A 25 -14.52 8.22 -17.73
C ARG A 25 -15.56 7.12 -17.85
N GLU A 26 -16.10 6.89 -19.05
CA GLU A 26 -17.07 5.82 -19.30
C GLU A 26 -16.48 4.44 -19.01
N ALA A 27 -15.21 4.24 -19.38
CA ALA A 27 -14.43 3.05 -19.06
C ALA A 27 -13.91 2.98 -17.61
N LYS A 28 -14.25 3.95 -16.75
CA LYS A 28 -13.87 4.03 -15.33
C LYS A 28 -12.36 4.16 -15.09
N MET A 29 -11.67 4.83 -16.01
CA MET A 29 -10.23 5.11 -15.97
C MET A 29 -9.41 3.82 -15.75
N PRO A 30 -9.42 2.86 -16.70
CA PRO A 30 -8.77 1.57 -16.53
C PRO A 30 -7.25 1.74 -16.36
N PRO A 31 -6.61 1.08 -15.38
CA PRO A 31 -5.15 1.08 -15.25
C PRO A 31 -4.44 0.74 -16.57
N ASN A 32 -4.97 -0.21 -17.35
CA ASN A 32 -4.39 -0.56 -18.65
C ASN A 32 -4.50 0.51 -19.73
N TRP A 33 -5.23 1.60 -19.52
CA TRP A 33 -5.24 2.75 -20.43
C TRP A 33 -4.36 3.91 -19.92
N LEU A 34 -3.89 3.82 -18.67
CA LEU A 34 -3.10 4.84 -18.01
C LEU A 34 -1.62 4.42 -18.01
N ASP A 35 -0.91 4.74 -19.09
CA ASP A 35 0.51 4.42 -19.22
C ASP A 35 1.38 5.35 -18.36
N ALA A 36 2.11 4.77 -17.41
CA ALA A 36 2.96 5.53 -16.50
C ALA A 36 4.09 6.28 -17.24
N GLU A 37 4.69 5.68 -18.27
CA GLU A 37 5.79 6.28 -19.04
C GLU A 37 5.33 7.52 -19.82
N LEU A 38 4.06 7.53 -20.23
CA LEU A 38 3.45 8.66 -20.92
C LEU A 38 2.98 9.75 -19.94
N LEU A 39 2.33 9.35 -18.86
CA LEU A 39 1.64 10.27 -17.94
C LEU A 39 2.54 10.87 -16.88
N ALA A 40 3.43 10.07 -16.30
CA ALA A 40 4.15 10.45 -15.09
C ALA A 40 5.39 11.30 -15.41
N PRO A 41 5.66 12.37 -14.63
CA PRO A 41 6.93 13.10 -14.72
C PRO A 41 8.12 12.26 -14.25
N CYS A 42 7.86 11.23 -13.46
CA CYS A 42 8.83 10.21 -13.05
C CYS A 42 8.08 8.90 -12.79
N VAL A 43 8.47 7.82 -13.47
CA VAL A 43 7.91 6.48 -13.26
C VAL A 43 8.58 5.85 -12.04
N ALA A 44 7.83 5.04 -11.28
CA ALA A 44 8.40 4.30 -10.16
C ALA A 44 9.34 3.20 -10.69
N GLY A 45 10.50 3.04 -10.05
CA GLY A 45 11.49 2.05 -10.43
C GLY A 45 12.78 2.25 -9.63
N VAL A 46 13.81 1.48 -9.98
CA VAL A 46 15.13 1.55 -9.31
C VAL A 46 15.95 2.78 -9.76
N ALA A 47 15.36 3.67 -10.56
CA ALA A 47 16.03 4.86 -11.07
C ALA A 47 16.34 5.88 -9.96
N THR A 48 17.52 6.48 -10.03
CA THR A 48 18.12 7.41 -9.05
C THR A 48 17.59 8.83 -9.17
N THR A 49 16.28 9.02 -9.26
CA THR A 49 15.70 10.37 -9.28
C THR A 49 15.98 11.07 -7.95
N THR A 50 16.45 12.33 -8.00
CA THR A 50 16.59 13.19 -6.82
C THR A 50 15.28 13.92 -6.49
N LYS A 51 14.25 13.73 -7.31
CA LYS A 51 12.93 14.35 -7.14
C LYS A 51 12.12 13.59 -6.09
N ILE A 52 11.78 14.27 -5.00
CA ILE A 52 10.95 13.72 -3.92
C ILE A 52 9.46 13.82 -4.24
N PHE A 53 9.05 14.87 -4.96
CA PHE A 53 7.67 15.15 -5.33
C PHE A 53 7.64 15.91 -6.66
N THR A 54 6.86 15.45 -7.63
CA THR A 54 6.62 16.17 -8.90
C THR A 54 5.22 15.91 -9.43
N GLY A 55 4.65 16.92 -10.09
CA GLY A 55 3.39 16.81 -10.80
C GLY A 55 3.54 17.08 -12.30
N ARG A 56 2.66 16.49 -13.10
CA ARG A 56 2.45 16.83 -14.51
C ARG A 56 0.95 16.93 -14.80
N VAL A 57 0.52 18.00 -15.45
CA VAL A 57 -0.82 18.09 -16.03
C VAL A 57 -0.77 17.58 -17.46
N ASN A 58 -1.56 16.56 -17.76
CA ASN A 58 -1.67 15.98 -19.09
C ASN A 58 -3.04 16.32 -19.67
N TRP A 59 -3.07 17.19 -20.68
CA TRP A 59 -4.29 17.52 -21.42
C TRP A 59 -4.62 16.40 -22.39
N VAL A 60 -5.89 16.01 -22.44
CA VAL A 60 -6.45 15.07 -23.42
C VAL A 60 -7.70 15.71 -24.01
N GLU A 61 -8.24 15.14 -25.09
CA GLU A 61 -9.47 15.67 -25.66
C GLU A 61 -10.59 15.70 -24.60
N GLY A 62 -11.13 16.89 -24.30
CA GLY A 62 -12.25 17.07 -23.39
C GLY A 62 -11.92 17.02 -21.89
N GLY A 63 -10.64 17.02 -21.48
CA GLY A 63 -10.28 17.05 -20.05
C GLY A 63 -8.79 16.98 -19.76
N CYS A 64 -8.44 16.63 -18.51
CA CYS A 64 -7.04 16.50 -18.10
C CYS A 64 -6.82 15.41 -17.05
N LEU A 65 -5.59 14.91 -16.99
CA LEU A 65 -5.09 13.98 -15.98
C LEU A 65 -3.94 14.63 -15.21
N LEU A 66 -4.09 14.82 -13.90
CA LEU A 66 -3.01 15.26 -13.02
C LEU A 66 -2.22 14.05 -12.52
N ALA A 67 -1.02 13.83 -13.05
CA ALA A 67 -0.13 12.78 -12.60
C ALA A 67 0.81 13.30 -11.50
N ILE A 68 0.91 12.58 -10.39
CA ILE A 68 1.77 12.93 -9.26
C ILE A 68 2.74 11.77 -9.00
N SER A 69 4.03 12.07 -9.06
CA SER A 69 5.11 11.14 -8.71
C SER A 69 5.69 11.53 -7.36
N ILE A 70 5.78 10.55 -6.46
CA ILE A 70 6.30 10.71 -5.10
C ILE A 70 7.41 9.70 -4.85
N SER A 71 8.44 10.11 -4.11
CA SER A 71 9.42 9.18 -3.58
C SER A 71 8.88 8.52 -2.32
N HIS A 72 8.66 7.20 -2.38
CA HIS A 72 8.21 6.43 -1.21
C HIS A 72 9.29 6.35 -0.12
N ALA A 73 10.57 6.64 -0.43
CA ALA A 73 11.59 6.80 0.61
C ALA A 73 11.35 8.04 1.48
N ALA A 74 10.68 9.05 0.94
CA ALA A 74 10.37 10.28 1.65
C ALA A 74 9.00 10.24 2.36
N PHE A 75 7.98 9.69 1.70
CA PHE A 75 6.59 9.75 2.18
C PHE A 75 5.92 8.37 2.16
N ASP A 76 5.11 8.11 3.19
CA ASP A 76 4.04 7.13 3.11
C ASP A 76 2.77 7.74 2.49
N ALA A 77 1.70 6.96 2.35
CA ALA A 77 0.45 7.44 1.74
C ALA A 77 -0.16 8.64 2.49
N GLN A 78 -0.14 8.64 3.82
CA GLN A 78 -0.66 9.74 4.64
C GLN A 78 0.17 11.02 4.47
N GLY A 79 1.50 10.87 4.46
CA GLY A 79 2.43 11.96 4.22
C GLY A 79 2.30 12.54 2.81
N ALA A 80 2.20 11.68 1.80
CA ALA A 80 1.98 12.07 0.42
C ALA A 80 0.65 12.81 0.26
N PHE A 81 -0.45 12.27 0.82
CA PHE A 81 -1.74 12.94 0.85
C PHE A 81 -1.64 14.32 1.51
N THR A 82 -0.92 14.44 2.62
CA THR A 82 -0.72 15.71 3.33
C THR A 82 -0.04 16.76 2.43
N VAL A 83 1.01 16.36 1.71
CA VAL A 83 1.71 17.26 0.75
C VAL A 83 0.78 17.65 -0.41
N ILE A 84 0.04 16.71 -0.98
CA ILE A 84 -0.89 16.96 -2.08
C ILE A 84 -2.04 17.88 -1.62
N LYS A 85 -2.54 17.70 -0.40
CA LYS A 85 -3.55 18.56 0.21
C LYS A 85 -3.07 20.01 0.33
N TYR A 86 -1.85 20.23 0.82
CA TYR A 86 -1.29 21.58 0.87
C TYR A 86 -1.11 22.18 -0.52
N TRP A 87 -0.72 21.37 -1.51
CA TRP A 87 -0.64 21.84 -2.88
C TRP A 87 -2.01 22.28 -3.41
N ALA A 88 -3.06 21.48 -3.22
CA ALA A 88 -4.43 21.82 -3.61
C ALA A 88 -4.90 23.13 -2.94
N GLN A 89 -4.67 23.29 -1.63
CA GLN A 89 -5.01 24.52 -0.90
C GLN A 89 -4.31 25.77 -1.44
N LEU A 90 -3.05 25.65 -1.87
CA LEU A 90 -2.31 26.75 -2.48
C LEU A 90 -2.83 27.12 -3.88
N CYS A 91 -3.48 26.19 -4.59
CA CYS A 91 -4.11 26.47 -5.88
C CYS A 91 -5.43 27.25 -5.74
N GLN A 92 -6.09 27.20 -4.58
CA GLN A 92 -7.34 27.92 -4.33
C GLN A 92 -7.10 29.40 -4.04
N ASN A 93 -6.10 29.73 -3.22
CA ASN A 93 -5.83 31.09 -2.76
C ASN A 93 -4.35 31.46 -2.93
N SER A 94 -4.03 32.28 -3.93
CA SER A 94 -2.68 32.82 -4.10
C SER A 94 -2.24 33.72 -2.94
N GLU A 95 -3.18 34.26 -2.15
CA GLU A 95 -2.93 35.08 -0.96
C GLU A 95 -2.58 34.26 0.30
N ASN A 96 -2.89 32.95 0.36
CA ASN A 96 -2.60 32.07 1.51
C ASN A 96 -1.11 31.69 1.64
N LEU A 97 -0.25 32.15 0.73
CA LEU A 97 1.20 31.96 0.80
C LEU A 97 1.82 32.56 2.07
N SER A 98 1.22 33.61 2.64
CA SER A 98 1.65 34.25 3.89
C SER A 98 1.26 33.42 5.13
N GLU A 99 0.06 32.87 5.18
CA GLU A 99 -0.39 31.98 6.26
C GLU A 99 0.34 30.63 6.26
N LEU A 100 0.59 30.04 5.09
CA LEU A 100 1.33 28.76 5.00
C LEU A 100 2.78 28.90 5.48
N ARG A 101 3.39 30.09 5.33
CA ARG A 101 4.72 30.42 5.89
C ARG A 101 4.72 30.57 7.41
N SER A 102 3.56 30.76 8.03
CA SER A 102 3.41 30.85 9.49
C SER A 102 3.06 29.49 10.15
N SER A 103 2.78 28.47 9.34
CA SER A 103 2.53 27.09 9.79
C SER A 103 3.76 26.48 10.47
N PRO A 104 3.62 25.59 11.49
CA PRO A 104 4.75 25.03 12.23
C PRO A 104 5.80 24.31 11.36
N ILE A 105 5.43 23.90 10.14
CA ILE A 105 6.33 23.25 9.18
C ILE A 105 7.45 24.21 8.72
N SER A 106 7.16 25.49 8.52
CA SER A 106 8.16 26.50 8.08
C SER A 106 9.03 27.04 9.22
N GLN A 107 8.59 26.96 10.48
CA GLN A 107 9.43 27.31 11.63
C GLN A 107 10.53 26.28 11.92
N SER A 108 10.54 25.14 11.24
CA SER A 108 11.64 24.17 11.32
C SER A 108 12.88 24.54 10.50
N ARG A 109 12.84 25.64 9.71
CA ARG A 109 13.94 25.99 8.78
C ARG A 109 15.15 26.70 9.38
N GLU A 110 15.18 27.05 10.66
CA GLU A 110 16.37 27.68 11.28
C GLU A 110 16.68 27.27 12.72
N THR A 111 16.19 26.12 13.19
CA THR A 111 16.95 25.44 14.23
C THR A 111 18.11 24.73 13.53
N LYS A 112 19.31 25.34 13.61
CA LYS A 112 20.53 24.53 13.79
C LYS A 112 20.10 23.38 14.69
N VAL A 113 20.12 22.16 14.16
CA VAL A 113 20.03 20.97 15.00
C VAL A 113 21.28 21.03 15.89
N LYS A 114 21.21 21.83 16.96
CA LYS A 114 21.67 21.33 18.23
C LYS A 114 20.91 20.03 18.37
N THR A 115 21.66 18.95 18.42
CA THR A 115 21.26 17.68 19.02
C THR A 115 20.65 17.99 20.38
N GLY A 116 19.40 18.44 20.37
CA GLY A 116 18.62 18.81 21.53
C GLY A 116 18.14 17.50 22.08
N ALA A 117 18.85 17.01 23.09
CA ALA A 117 18.31 16.04 24.02
C ALA A 117 16.87 16.47 24.37
N ASN A 118 15.92 15.57 24.16
CA ASN A 118 14.62 15.65 24.81
C ASN A 118 14.86 15.93 26.30
N PRO A 119 14.31 17.00 26.91
CA PRO A 119 14.50 17.26 28.34
C PRO A 119 13.71 16.30 29.26
N LEU A 120 13.12 15.23 28.70
CA LEU A 120 12.47 14.18 29.47
C LEU A 120 13.09 12.85 29.03
N LEU A 121 13.85 12.27 29.96
CA LEU A 121 14.65 11.04 29.89
C LEU A 121 16.00 11.18 29.18
N ILE A 122 16.98 11.74 29.89
CA ILE A 122 18.36 11.21 29.82
C ILE A 122 18.34 9.86 30.56
N GLN A 123 17.62 8.88 30.01
CA GLN A 123 18.10 7.51 30.09
C GLN A 123 19.24 7.46 29.09
N THR A 124 20.41 7.02 29.54
CA THR A 124 21.55 6.71 28.69
C THR A 124 21.10 5.74 27.60
N MET A 125 20.67 6.27 26.46
CA MET A 125 20.40 5.45 25.28
C MET A 125 21.69 4.67 25.00
N PRO A 126 21.64 3.33 24.92
CA PRO A 126 22.80 2.56 24.54
C PRO A 126 23.36 3.12 23.23
N SER A 127 24.69 3.07 23.04
CA SER A 127 25.25 3.43 21.73
C SER A 127 24.52 2.64 20.63
N PRO A 128 24.33 3.18 19.41
CA PRO A 128 23.60 2.49 18.34
C PRO A 128 24.07 1.05 18.12
N ARG A 129 25.37 0.79 18.26
CA ARG A 129 25.93 -0.57 18.19
C ARG A 129 25.38 -1.50 19.28
N VAL A 130 25.35 -1.04 20.53
CA VAL A 130 24.82 -1.82 21.65
C VAL A 130 23.31 -2.06 21.50
N ALA A 131 22.56 -1.04 21.06
CA ALA A 131 21.13 -1.20 20.79
C ALA A 131 20.89 -2.25 19.70
N PHE A 132 21.64 -2.17 18.59
CA PHE A 132 21.55 -3.13 17.50
C PHE A 132 21.89 -4.55 17.97
N ASP A 133 23.01 -4.75 18.67
CA ASP A 133 23.43 -6.07 19.14
C ASP A 133 22.42 -6.71 20.10
N ASN A 134 21.73 -5.89 20.91
CA ASN A 134 20.69 -6.37 21.83
C ASN A 134 19.38 -6.73 21.12
N LEU A 135 19.03 -6.03 20.05
CA LEU A 135 17.71 -6.13 19.40
C LEU A 135 17.71 -7.00 18.15
N LYS A 136 18.84 -7.12 17.45
CA LYS A 136 18.91 -7.76 16.12
C LYS A 136 18.47 -9.22 16.08
N LEU A 137 18.51 -9.95 17.20
CA LEU A 137 18.13 -11.36 17.27
C LEU A 137 16.63 -11.60 17.53
N ARG A 138 15.80 -10.55 17.45
CA ARG A 138 14.35 -10.60 17.67
C ARG A 138 13.57 -10.55 16.33
N PRO A 139 13.14 -11.70 15.77
CA PRO A 139 12.53 -11.77 14.43
C PRO A 139 11.26 -10.92 14.26
N GLU A 140 10.51 -10.75 15.34
CA GLU A 140 9.27 -9.98 15.36
C GLU A 140 9.51 -8.49 15.08
N LEU A 141 10.66 -7.94 15.49
CA LEU A 141 11.00 -6.54 15.25
C LEU A 141 11.25 -6.29 13.75
N TRP A 142 11.99 -7.19 13.09
CA TRP A 142 12.27 -7.10 11.66
C TRP A 142 10.98 -7.22 10.85
N THR A 143 10.15 -8.21 11.17
CA THR A 143 8.85 -8.42 10.51
C THR A 143 7.96 -7.19 10.65
N PHE A 144 7.93 -6.58 11.85
CA PHE A 144 7.15 -5.38 12.11
C PHE A 144 7.63 -4.15 11.32
N LEU A 145 8.94 -4.07 11.04
CA LEU A 145 9.55 -3.08 10.13
C LEU A 145 9.38 -3.42 8.64
N GLY A 146 8.76 -4.57 8.31
CA GLY A 146 8.62 -5.04 6.93
C GLY A 146 9.90 -5.64 6.34
N LEU A 147 10.86 -6.00 7.20
CA LEU A 147 12.18 -6.50 6.82
C LEU A 147 12.31 -8.00 7.11
N HIS A 148 13.02 -8.72 6.24
CA HIS A 148 13.23 -10.17 6.42
C HIS A 148 14.30 -10.43 7.49
N PHE A 149 13.97 -11.16 8.54
CA PHE A 149 14.88 -11.39 9.67
C PHE A 149 16.23 -12.02 9.24
N GLU A 150 16.20 -13.20 8.62
CA GLU A 150 17.42 -13.99 8.39
C GLU A 150 18.34 -13.35 7.36
N ASP A 151 17.80 -12.93 6.21
CA ASP A 151 18.52 -12.16 5.19
C ASP A 151 19.25 -10.94 5.74
N ASN A 152 18.65 -10.20 6.68
CA ASN A 152 19.25 -8.97 7.23
C ASN A 152 20.21 -9.23 8.41
N LEU A 153 20.26 -10.47 8.92
CA LEU A 153 21.30 -10.91 9.85
C LEU A 153 22.50 -11.53 9.15
N ALA A 154 22.30 -12.07 7.95
CA ALA A 154 23.38 -12.65 7.16
C ALA A 154 24.39 -11.57 6.76
N PRO A 155 25.70 -11.88 6.71
CA PRO A 155 26.69 -10.98 6.13
C PRO A 155 26.30 -10.67 4.68
N ALA A 156 26.45 -9.40 4.25
CA ALA A 156 26.16 -9.00 2.88
C ALA A 156 26.95 -9.85 1.88
N THR A 157 26.30 -10.85 1.26
CA THR A 157 26.86 -11.61 0.16
C THR A 157 26.77 -10.75 -1.10
N SER A 158 27.85 -10.69 -1.89
CA SER A 158 28.01 -9.90 -3.10
C SER A 158 27.02 -10.21 -4.25
N THR A 159 26.07 -11.13 -4.03
CA THR A 159 24.98 -11.42 -4.95
C THR A 159 23.87 -10.38 -4.77
N HIS A 160 24.06 -9.25 -5.44
CA HIS A 160 23.07 -8.19 -5.57
C HIS A 160 21.79 -8.73 -6.23
N SER A 161 20.74 -8.91 -5.44
CA SER A 161 19.38 -8.79 -5.98
C SER A 161 18.96 -7.34 -5.78
N LEU A 162 18.50 -6.69 -6.85
CA LEU A 162 17.80 -5.41 -6.75
C LEU A 162 16.70 -5.57 -5.67
N PRO A 163 16.42 -4.56 -4.83
CA PRO A 163 15.34 -4.68 -3.86
C PRO A 163 14.06 -5.02 -4.61
N THR A 164 13.64 -6.29 -4.51
CA THR A 164 12.53 -6.89 -5.26
C THR A 164 11.18 -6.37 -4.75
N CYS A 165 11.22 -5.38 -3.86
CA CYS A 165 10.12 -4.79 -3.13
C CYS A 165 9.51 -3.56 -3.80
N ILE A 166 10.07 -3.04 -4.91
CA ILE A 166 9.41 -1.98 -5.67
C ILE A 166 8.34 -2.67 -6.50
N PRO A 167 7.04 -2.44 -6.27
CA PRO A 167 5.98 -3.11 -7.01
C PRO A 167 6.14 -2.92 -8.53
N ALA A 168 6.53 -1.72 -8.95
CA ALA A 168 6.84 -1.41 -10.35
C ALA A 168 8.04 -2.20 -10.93
N ALA A 169 8.95 -2.69 -10.08
CA ALA A 169 10.10 -3.51 -10.48
C ALA A 169 9.82 -5.03 -10.40
N ALA A 170 8.67 -5.46 -9.86
CA ALA A 170 8.30 -6.88 -9.75
C ALA A 170 8.19 -7.59 -11.12
N LYS A 171 8.09 -6.83 -12.21
CA LYS A 171 8.17 -7.34 -13.60
C LYS A 171 9.50 -7.97 -13.99
N ALA A 172 10.55 -7.79 -13.19
CA ALA A 172 11.91 -8.17 -13.55
C ALA A 172 12.36 -9.54 -12.99
N ILE A 173 11.47 -10.37 -12.44
CA ILE A 173 11.84 -11.72 -11.96
C ILE A 173 12.17 -12.60 -13.19
N PRO A 174 13.44 -12.98 -13.42
CA PRO A 174 13.81 -13.75 -14.60
C PRO A 174 13.22 -15.17 -14.52
N GLY A 175 12.40 -15.56 -15.49
CA GLY A 175 11.87 -16.92 -15.63
C GLY A 175 10.37 -17.08 -15.39
N ASP A 176 9.68 -16.11 -14.78
CA ASP A 176 8.22 -16.12 -14.70
C ASP A 176 7.62 -15.49 -15.97
N GLN A 177 7.21 -16.34 -16.91
CA GLN A 177 6.54 -15.91 -18.16
C GLN A 177 5.05 -15.62 -17.96
N THR A 178 4.52 -15.73 -16.74
CA THR A 178 3.08 -15.55 -16.51
C THR A 178 2.71 -14.07 -16.51
N ARG A 179 1.83 -13.69 -17.44
CA ARG A 179 1.31 -12.33 -17.54
C ARG A 179 0.50 -12.01 -16.28
N THR A 180 0.90 -10.96 -15.55
CA THR A 180 0.11 -10.42 -14.44
C THR A 180 -1.03 -9.56 -14.99
N ARG A 181 -2.22 -9.69 -14.41
CA ARG A 181 -3.38 -8.82 -14.66
C ARG A 181 -3.65 -7.96 -13.43
N THR A 182 -3.85 -6.67 -13.67
CA THR A 182 -4.33 -5.70 -12.68
C THR A 182 -5.80 -5.44 -12.97
N CYS A 183 -6.66 -5.59 -11.96
CA CYS A 183 -8.09 -5.32 -12.09
C CYS A 183 -8.57 -4.47 -10.91
N ILE A 184 -9.56 -3.62 -11.14
CA ILE A 184 -10.23 -2.86 -10.10
C ILE A 184 -11.59 -3.49 -9.83
N PHE A 185 -11.82 -3.89 -8.58
CA PHE A 185 -13.11 -4.36 -8.10
C PHE A 185 -13.72 -3.35 -7.13
N SER A 186 -15.04 -3.26 -7.10
CA SER A 186 -15.78 -2.38 -6.19
C SER A 186 -16.55 -3.17 -5.14
N PHE A 187 -16.56 -2.64 -3.93
CA PHE A 187 -17.49 -2.99 -2.86
C PHE A 187 -18.45 -1.82 -2.69
N SER A 188 -19.73 -2.06 -2.96
CA SER A 188 -20.77 -1.08 -2.63
C SER A 188 -21.00 -1.03 -1.13
N ASP A 189 -21.55 0.07 -0.61
CA ASP A 189 -21.89 0.20 0.82
C ASP A 189 -22.69 -1.01 1.36
N ARG A 190 -23.65 -1.51 0.56
CA ARG A 190 -24.43 -2.71 0.89
C ARG A 190 -23.56 -3.96 0.96
N ASN A 191 -22.69 -4.17 -0.02
CA ASN A 191 -21.81 -5.33 -0.05
C ASN A 191 -20.77 -5.27 1.06
N SER A 192 -20.27 -4.08 1.38
CA SER A 192 -19.35 -3.84 2.49
C SER A 192 -19.97 -4.20 3.85
N ALA A 193 -21.21 -3.76 4.08
CA ALA A 193 -21.95 -4.13 5.29
C ALA A 193 -22.22 -5.65 5.36
N ALA A 194 -22.65 -6.25 4.25
CA ALA A 194 -22.90 -7.69 4.18
C ALA A 194 -21.62 -8.52 4.38
N LEU A 195 -20.51 -8.10 3.76
CA LEU A 195 -19.21 -8.75 3.92
C LEU A 195 -18.72 -8.64 5.36
N LYS A 196 -18.81 -7.45 5.97
CA LYS A 196 -18.42 -7.27 7.38
C LYS A 196 -19.23 -8.16 8.30
N ALA A 197 -20.54 -8.26 8.10
CA ALA A 197 -21.40 -9.14 8.87
C ALA A 197 -20.98 -10.61 8.70
N ALA A 198 -20.73 -11.05 7.46
CA ALA A 198 -20.30 -12.41 7.17
C ALA A 198 -18.89 -12.74 7.69
N ALA A 199 -18.02 -11.74 7.80
CA ALA A 199 -16.65 -11.90 8.32
C ALA A 199 -16.55 -11.73 9.84
N THR A 200 -17.62 -11.30 10.52
CA THR A 200 -17.58 -11.13 11.98
C THR A 200 -17.59 -12.50 12.66
N PRO A 201 -16.63 -12.84 13.54
CA PRO A 201 -16.60 -14.13 14.24
C PRO A 201 -17.88 -14.40 15.05
N ILE A 202 -18.35 -15.66 15.00
CA ILE A 202 -19.62 -16.10 15.61
C ILE A 202 -19.60 -15.94 17.15
N ASN A 203 -18.42 -15.88 17.77
CA ASN A 203 -18.29 -15.68 19.21
C ASN A 203 -18.85 -14.32 19.70
N GLY A 204 -19.20 -13.40 18.79
CA GLY A 204 -19.96 -12.17 19.04
C GLY A 204 -19.27 -11.14 19.94
N LYS A 205 -18.07 -11.47 20.45
CA LYS A 205 -17.26 -10.64 21.33
C LYS A 205 -16.10 -9.97 20.61
N ASP A 206 -15.68 -10.53 19.47
CA ASP A 206 -14.54 -10.02 18.71
C ASP A 206 -15.03 -9.06 17.62
N TRP A 207 -14.92 -7.76 17.91
CA TRP A 207 -15.18 -6.70 16.92
C TRP A 207 -14.14 -6.77 15.81
N ILE A 208 -14.56 -6.59 14.54
CA ILE A 208 -13.67 -6.36 13.39
C ILE A 208 -14.00 -5.05 12.69
N SER A 209 -13.03 -4.48 11.98
CA SER A 209 -13.23 -3.37 11.05
C SER A 209 -13.72 -3.86 9.69
N THR A 210 -14.28 -2.96 8.88
CA THR A 210 -14.62 -3.27 7.49
C THR A 210 -13.37 -3.58 6.65
N LYS A 211 -12.23 -2.96 6.97
CA LYS A 211 -10.96 -3.24 6.28
C LYS A 211 -10.47 -4.65 6.55
N ASP A 212 -10.67 -5.17 7.76
CA ASP A 212 -10.31 -6.55 8.10
C ASP A 212 -11.13 -7.53 7.25
N ALA A 213 -12.42 -7.22 7.07
CA ALA A 213 -13.31 -8.01 6.23
C ALA A 213 -12.88 -7.97 4.75
N TYR A 214 -12.52 -6.79 4.22
CA TYR A 214 -11.97 -6.69 2.85
C TYR A 214 -10.67 -7.48 2.70
N THR A 215 -9.71 -7.29 3.62
CA THR A 215 -8.42 -7.97 3.60
C THR A 215 -8.59 -9.49 3.67
N ALA A 216 -9.43 -10.00 4.58
CA ALA A 216 -9.73 -11.43 4.70
C ALA A 216 -10.42 -11.99 3.45
N HIS A 217 -11.35 -11.24 2.87
CA HIS A 217 -12.05 -11.63 1.64
C HIS A 217 -11.10 -11.75 0.46
N ILE A 218 -10.24 -10.75 0.26
CA ILE A 218 -9.23 -10.74 -0.81
C ILE A 218 -8.22 -11.85 -0.58
N TRP A 219 -7.74 -12.03 0.66
CA TRP A 219 -6.76 -13.04 1.01
C TRP A 219 -7.26 -14.46 0.73
N THR A 220 -8.42 -14.82 1.29
CA THR A 220 -9.01 -16.16 1.10
C THR A 220 -9.34 -16.41 -0.37
N SER A 221 -9.84 -15.41 -1.11
CA SER A 221 -10.19 -15.55 -2.52
C SER A 221 -8.97 -15.70 -3.42
N LEU A 222 -7.90 -14.93 -3.19
CA LEU A 222 -6.64 -15.09 -3.93
C LEU A 222 -5.98 -16.44 -3.62
N MET A 223 -6.01 -16.91 -2.37
CA MET A 223 -5.48 -18.23 -2.04
C MET A 223 -6.27 -19.34 -2.74
N ARG A 224 -7.61 -19.28 -2.76
CA ARG A 224 -8.42 -20.22 -3.55
C ARG A 224 -8.06 -20.16 -5.03
N ALA A 225 -7.97 -18.96 -5.61
CA ALA A 225 -7.60 -18.78 -7.01
C ALA A 225 -6.16 -19.20 -7.35
N ARG A 226 -5.26 -19.31 -6.38
CA ARG A 226 -3.87 -19.76 -6.57
C ARG A 226 -3.74 -21.28 -6.42
N PHE A 227 -4.45 -21.89 -5.48
CA PHE A 227 -4.21 -23.28 -5.05
C PHE A 227 -5.34 -24.27 -5.37
N ILE A 228 -6.56 -23.79 -5.66
CA ILE A 228 -7.67 -24.65 -6.04
C ILE A 228 -7.83 -24.54 -7.56
N ASP A 229 -7.47 -25.61 -8.27
CA ASP A 229 -7.71 -25.67 -9.70
C ASP A 229 -9.17 -26.02 -10.00
N LYS A 230 -9.66 -25.63 -11.18
CA LYS A 230 -11.03 -25.95 -11.60
C LYS A 230 -11.17 -27.37 -12.14
N ASP A 231 -10.13 -27.86 -12.82
CA ASP A 231 -10.15 -29.16 -13.50
C ASP A 231 -9.82 -30.32 -12.56
N GLU A 232 -9.03 -30.05 -11.52
CA GLU A 232 -8.87 -30.96 -10.39
C GLU A 232 -9.78 -30.45 -9.28
N SER A 233 -10.94 -31.09 -9.10
CA SER A 233 -11.80 -30.90 -7.93
C SER A 233 -11.09 -31.41 -6.66
N ARG A 234 -9.88 -30.92 -6.37
CA ARG A 234 -9.19 -31.17 -5.11
C ARG A 234 -10.06 -30.58 -4.03
N LEU A 235 -10.86 -31.45 -3.41
CA LEU A 235 -11.39 -31.18 -2.10
C LEU A 235 -10.21 -30.79 -1.21
N ILE A 236 -10.40 -29.90 -0.25
CA ILE A 236 -9.31 -29.47 0.65
C ILE A 236 -8.58 -30.68 1.28
N GLY A 237 -9.29 -31.80 1.46
CA GLY A 237 -8.73 -33.08 1.94
C GLY A 237 -7.84 -33.85 0.94
N GLU A 238 -7.73 -33.39 -0.30
CA GLU A 238 -6.87 -33.95 -1.36
C GLU A 238 -5.61 -33.11 -1.60
N LEU A 239 -5.41 -32.01 -0.85
CA LEU A 239 -4.12 -31.33 -0.84
C LEU A 239 -3.07 -32.29 -0.27
N ASP A 240 -1.92 -32.38 -0.92
CA ASP A 240 -0.82 -33.19 -0.43
C ASP A 240 -0.34 -32.72 0.96
N GLU A 241 0.34 -33.60 1.70
CA GLU A 241 0.80 -33.29 3.07
C GLU A 241 1.74 -32.09 3.13
N GLU A 242 2.47 -31.80 2.05
CA GLU A 242 3.41 -30.68 1.98
C GLU A 242 2.63 -29.36 1.90
N THR A 243 1.64 -29.29 1.01
CA THR A 243 0.72 -28.16 0.84
C THR A 243 -0.10 -27.89 2.11
N HIS A 244 -0.52 -28.93 2.82
CA HIS A 244 -1.22 -28.79 4.11
C HIS A 244 -0.39 -28.09 5.20
N LYS A 245 0.94 -28.24 5.16
CA LYS A 245 1.87 -27.66 6.14
C LYS A 245 2.32 -26.25 5.75
N LEU A 246 2.01 -25.77 4.54
CA LEU A 246 2.37 -24.43 4.10
C LEU A 246 1.63 -23.37 4.91
N LEU A 247 2.32 -22.27 5.20
CA LEU A 247 1.73 -21.06 5.76
C LEU A 247 1.44 -20.06 4.64
N SER A 248 0.29 -19.40 4.70
CA SER A 248 0.03 -18.20 3.92
C SER A 248 0.06 -16.99 4.85
N SER A 249 0.56 -15.86 4.34
CA SER A 249 0.60 -14.62 5.11
C SER A 249 -0.17 -13.51 4.42
N VAL A 250 -0.77 -12.63 5.23
CA VAL A 250 -1.27 -11.33 4.79
C VAL A 250 -0.64 -10.24 5.64
N SER A 251 -0.06 -9.24 4.99
CA SER A 251 0.46 -8.06 5.65
C SER A 251 -0.46 -6.86 5.43
N VAL A 252 -0.73 -6.16 6.52
CA VAL A 252 -1.49 -4.91 6.55
C VAL A 252 -0.54 -3.78 6.92
N ALA A 253 -0.45 -2.77 6.05
CA ALA A 253 0.26 -1.54 6.37
C ALA A 253 -0.49 -0.74 7.45
N ILE A 254 0.22 -0.37 8.52
CA ILE A 254 -0.33 0.36 9.67
C ILE A 254 0.30 1.75 9.74
N ASP A 255 -0.53 2.79 9.83
CA ASP A 255 -0.06 4.15 10.10
C ASP A 255 0.38 4.26 11.57
N GLY A 256 1.69 4.33 11.75
CA GLY A 256 2.34 4.46 13.04
C GLY A 256 1.92 5.69 13.82
N ARG A 257 1.45 6.76 13.16
CA ARG A 257 0.94 7.99 13.83
C ARG A 257 -0.30 7.73 14.67
N THR A 258 -1.02 6.64 14.38
CA THR A 258 -2.24 6.26 15.11
C THR A 258 -1.97 5.30 16.26
N LEU A 259 -0.73 4.83 16.42
CA LEU A 259 -0.36 3.91 17.47
C LEU A 259 -0.26 4.65 18.81
N PRO A 260 -0.81 4.09 19.90
CA PRO A 260 -0.60 4.62 21.25
C PRO A 260 0.89 4.76 21.55
N GLY A 261 1.27 5.83 22.25
CA GLY A 261 2.64 6.02 22.75
C GLY A 261 3.73 6.24 21.70
N CYS A 262 3.44 6.16 20.39
CA CYS A 262 4.47 6.25 19.34
C CYS A 262 5.21 7.60 19.26
N GLY A 263 4.66 8.66 19.86
CA GLY A 263 5.27 9.99 19.90
C GLY A 263 5.33 10.73 18.55
N PHE A 264 4.82 10.15 17.46
CA PHE A 264 4.81 10.80 16.17
C PHE A 264 3.63 11.79 16.04
N PRO A 265 3.88 13.05 15.65
CA PRO A 265 2.78 13.98 15.42
C PRO A 265 1.98 13.56 14.18
N THR A 266 0.66 13.75 14.21
CA THR A 266 -0.23 13.46 13.07
C THR A 266 0.12 14.26 11.81
N SER A 267 0.81 15.40 11.96
CA SER A 267 1.30 16.23 10.87
C SER A 267 2.62 15.73 10.25
N ARG A 268 3.23 14.67 10.79
CA ARG A 268 4.47 14.10 10.24
C ARG A 268 4.23 13.62 8.81
N ILE A 269 5.01 14.11 7.87
CA ILE A 269 4.88 13.71 6.45
C ILE A 269 5.79 12.54 6.08
N ASN A 270 6.84 12.27 6.87
CA ASN A 270 7.77 11.19 6.58
C ASN A 270 7.18 9.80 6.87
N ASN A 271 7.69 8.77 6.21
CA ASN A 271 7.33 7.37 6.47
C ASN A 271 7.22 7.07 7.97
N THR A 272 6.04 6.65 8.38
CA THR A 272 5.71 6.16 9.71
C THR A 272 4.75 4.98 9.51
N VAL A 273 5.25 3.94 8.85
CA VAL A 273 4.46 2.76 8.47
C VAL A 273 5.09 1.52 9.05
N TYR A 274 4.26 0.66 9.63
CA TYR A 274 4.64 -0.66 10.10
C TYR A 274 3.89 -1.75 9.31
N CYS A 275 4.46 -2.95 9.28
CA CYS A 275 3.85 -4.11 8.66
C CYS A 275 3.28 -5.03 9.73
N CYS A 276 1.95 -5.20 9.76
CA CYS A 276 1.31 -6.20 10.61
C CYS A 276 1.05 -7.46 9.77
N GLN A 277 1.95 -8.45 9.89
CA GLN A 277 1.84 -9.71 9.16
C GLN A 277 1.08 -10.76 9.98
N THR A 278 -0.03 -11.24 9.44
CA THR A 278 -0.83 -12.33 9.99
C THR A 278 -0.53 -13.59 9.18
N GLN A 279 -0.30 -14.71 9.86
CA GLN A 279 -0.03 -16.00 9.23
C GLN A 279 -1.05 -17.04 9.69
N LEU A 280 -1.54 -17.84 8.74
CA LEU A 280 -2.40 -18.99 9.01
C LEU A 280 -1.94 -20.18 8.15
N PRO A 281 -2.15 -21.43 8.61
CA PRO A 281 -2.03 -22.59 7.76
C PRO A 281 -2.86 -22.43 6.49
N LEU A 282 -2.29 -22.74 5.33
CA LEU A 282 -2.96 -22.62 4.03
C LEU A 282 -4.24 -23.46 4.01
N SER A 283 -4.22 -24.64 4.64
CA SER A 283 -5.38 -25.50 4.83
C SER A 283 -6.55 -24.81 5.56
N ILE A 284 -6.28 -23.88 6.47
CA ILE A 284 -7.30 -23.05 7.14
C ILE A 284 -7.78 -21.93 6.21
N VAL A 285 -6.87 -21.26 5.50
CA VAL A 285 -7.23 -20.13 4.61
C VAL A 285 -8.08 -20.59 3.41
N LEU A 286 -7.93 -21.85 2.99
CA LEU A 286 -8.67 -22.44 1.88
C LEU A 286 -10.05 -23.01 2.26
N THR A 287 -10.43 -23.05 3.55
CA THR A 287 -11.76 -23.56 3.92
C THR A 287 -12.88 -22.66 3.42
N SER A 288 -14.04 -23.26 3.12
CA SER A 288 -15.22 -22.52 2.65
C SER A 288 -15.75 -21.51 3.67
N ASP A 289 -15.45 -21.72 4.96
CA ASP A 289 -15.83 -20.89 6.10
C ASP A 289 -14.64 -20.12 6.68
N ALA A 290 -13.53 -19.97 5.95
CA ALA A 290 -12.31 -19.31 6.43
C ALA A 290 -12.48 -17.83 6.75
N LEU A 291 -13.49 -17.16 6.17
CA LEU A 291 -13.62 -15.70 6.19
C LEU A 291 -13.68 -15.12 7.62
N PRO A 292 -14.54 -15.59 8.55
CA PRO A 292 -14.54 -15.11 9.93
C PRO A 292 -13.22 -15.38 10.67
N THR A 293 -12.64 -16.56 10.48
CA THR A 293 -11.38 -16.95 11.11
C THR A 293 -10.23 -16.05 10.65
N ALA A 294 -10.12 -15.80 9.34
CA ALA A 294 -9.12 -14.93 8.76
C ALA A 294 -9.28 -13.47 9.21
N ALA A 295 -10.51 -12.93 9.19
CA ALA A 295 -10.77 -11.56 9.64
C ALA A 295 -10.50 -11.38 11.13
N GLY A 296 -10.92 -12.34 11.96
CA GLY A 296 -10.62 -12.38 13.39
C GLY A 296 -9.12 -12.42 13.68
N ALA A 297 -8.37 -13.30 12.99
CA ALA A 297 -6.92 -13.40 13.14
C ALA A 297 -6.20 -12.09 12.78
N ILE A 298 -6.60 -11.44 11.68
CA ILE A 298 -6.04 -10.14 11.26
C ILE A 298 -6.28 -9.10 12.36
N ARG A 299 -7.51 -8.98 12.86
CA ARG A 299 -7.86 -8.01 13.90
C ARG A 299 -7.12 -8.28 15.20
N GLN A 300 -7.12 -9.52 15.67
CA GLN A 300 -6.44 -9.90 16.90
C GLN A 300 -4.95 -9.57 16.83
N ASN A 301 -4.30 -9.83 15.69
CA ASN A 301 -2.89 -9.49 15.49
C ASN A 301 -2.65 -7.97 15.49
N ILE A 302 -3.52 -7.20 14.81
CA ILE A 302 -3.44 -5.72 14.83
C ILE A 302 -3.60 -5.17 16.25
N GLU A 303 -4.56 -5.66 17.04
CA GLU A 303 -4.77 -5.19 18.42
C GLU A 303 -3.65 -5.62 19.36
N ALA A 304 -3.14 -6.85 19.21
CA ALA A 304 -2.00 -7.34 19.98
C ALA A 304 -0.76 -6.48 19.74
N MET A 305 -0.50 -6.12 18.48
CA MET A 305 0.59 -5.21 18.11
C MET A 305 0.36 -3.80 18.66
N LYS A 306 -0.84 -3.23 18.49
CA LYS A 306 -1.17 -1.88 18.99
C LYS A 306 -1.05 -1.74 20.50
N SER A 307 -1.32 -2.82 21.23
CA SER A 307 -1.27 -2.84 22.69
C SER A 307 0.14 -3.12 23.23
N ASN A 308 1.10 -3.45 22.37
CA ASN A 308 2.46 -3.80 22.75
C ASN A 308 3.41 -2.60 22.54
N GLN A 309 3.50 -1.74 23.54
CA GLN A 309 4.36 -0.56 23.50
C GLN A 309 5.85 -0.93 23.34
N ASP A 310 6.30 -1.98 24.05
CA ASP A 310 7.68 -2.44 24.00
C ASP A 310 8.07 -2.87 22.57
N LEU A 311 7.18 -3.56 21.85
CA LEU A 311 7.39 -3.91 20.45
C LEU A 311 7.61 -2.68 19.57
N ILE A 312 6.82 -1.63 19.76
CA ILE A 312 6.89 -0.39 18.98
C ILE A 312 8.20 0.35 19.29
N ASP A 313 8.52 0.50 20.56
CA ASP A 313 9.71 1.21 21.02
C ASP A 313 10.99 0.47 20.60
N ASP A 314 11.02 -0.84 20.77
CA ASP A 314 12.17 -1.68 20.37
C ASP A 314 12.32 -1.76 18.85
N ALA A 315 11.23 -1.79 18.08
CA ALA A 315 11.32 -1.75 16.63
C ALA A 315 11.86 -0.41 16.13
N ASN A 316 11.44 0.70 16.74
CA ASN A 316 12.00 2.03 16.45
C ASN A 316 13.48 2.12 16.84
N ALA A 317 13.85 1.58 18.00
CA ALA A 317 15.24 1.51 18.45
C ALA A 317 16.09 0.64 17.52
N LEU A 318 15.57 -0.51 17.09
CA LEU A 318 16.22 -1.37 16.10
C LEU A 318 16.44 -0.61 14.80
N ALA A 319 15.39 -0.03 14.22
CA ALA A 319 15.46 0.73 12.97
C ALA A 319 16.48 1.87 13.02
N ALA A 320 16.55 2.61 14.15
CA ALA A 320 17.52 3.68 14.36
C ALA A 320 18.96 3.19 14.57
N SER A 321 19.14 1.91 14.89
CA SER A 321 20.42 1.30 15.23
C SER A 321 21.05 0.47 14.10
N ILE A 322 20.29 0.19 13.03
CA ILE A 322 20.78 -0.57 11.86
C ILE A 322 22.02 0.14 11.28
N PRO A 323 23.18 -0.54 11.21
CA PRO A 323 24.44 0.10 10.84
C PRO A 323 24.52 0.45 9.34
N ASP A 324 23.86 -0.34 8.50
CA ASP A 324 23.81 -0.15 7.04
C ASP A 324 22.41 -0.47 6.52
N VAL A 325 21.77 0.54 5.93
CA VAL A 325 20.43 0.44 5.34
C VAL A 325 20.47 0.29 3.82
N GLY A 326 21.65 0.31 3.21
CA GLY A 326 21.82 0.23 1.76
C GLY A 326 21.50 -1.14 1.16
N HIS A 327 21.44 -2.19 2.00
CA HIS A 327 21.34 -3.59 1.59
C HIS A 327 20.25 -4.37 2.32
N LEU A 328 19.17 -3.70 2.74
CA LEU A 328 18.08 -4.37 3.45
C LEU A 328 17.19 -5.22 2.54
N SER A 329 16.88 -6.44 2.98
CA SER A 329 15.91 -7.34 2.36
C SER A 329 14.52 -7.17 2.98
N TRP A 330 13.49 -7.12 2.15
CA TRP A 330 12.10 -6.99 2.60
C TRP A 330 11.51 -8.34 2.95
N VAL A 331 10.56 -8.34 3.89
CA VAL A 331 9.87 -9.57 4.31
C VAL A 331 9.06 -10.21 3.16
N PHE A 332 8.71 -9.42 2.13
CA PHE A 332 8.00 -9.89 0.94
C PHE A 332 8.99 -10.11 -0.21
N LYS A 333 9.28 -11.39 -0.50
CA LYS A 333 10.19 -11.78 -1.58
C LYS A 333 9.48 -11.93 -2.93
N ASP A 334 8.18 -12.27 -2.91
CA ASP A 334 7.33 -12.38 -4.11
C ASP A 334 5.89 -12.01 -3.76
N PHE A 335 5.41 -10.88 -4.28
CA PHE A 335 4.06 -10.36 -4.05
C PHE A 335 2.95 -11.18 -4.73
N LEU A 336 3.29 -12.08 -5.64
CA LEU A 336 2.34 -12.92 -6.40
C LEU A 336 2.32 -14.38 -5.95
N ASN A 337 3.10 -14.75 -4.93
CA ASN A 337 3.13 -16.11 -4.41
C ASN A 337 2.09 -16.34 -3.30
N ARG A 338 2.46 -16.76 -2.09
CA ARG A 338 1.50 -17.07 -1.01
C ARG A 338 1.20 -15.91 -0.09
N ASP A 339 1.98 -14.83 -0.22
CA ASP A 339 1.90 -13.66 0.62
C ASP A 339 1.06 -12.60 -0.07
N LEU A 340 0.19 -11.97 0.71
CA LEU A 340 -0.62 -10.84 0.27
C LEU A 340 -0.16 -9.59 1.02
N VAL A 341 0.13 -8.52 0.28
CA VAL A 341 0.42 -7.21 0.89
C VAL A 341 -0.72 -6.27 0.61
N THR A 342 -1.29 -5.70 1.67
CA THR A 342 -2.42 -4.79 1.60
C THR A 342 -2.06 -3.41 2.12
N THR A 343 -2.49 -2.40 1.37
CA THR A 343 -2.47 -1.00 1.79
C THR A 343 -3.85 -0.38 1.58
N SER A 344 -4.19 0.59 2.43
CA SER A 344 -5.53 1.17 2.46
C SER A 344 -5.47 2.69 2.42
N TRP A 345 -6.03 3.29 1.38
CA TRP A 345 -6.18 4.73 1.20
C TRP A 345 -7.62 5.20 1.43
N THR A 346 -8.51 4.33 1.93
CA THR A 346 -9.94 4.61 2.11
C THR A 346 -10.25 5.82 2.98
N ASP A 347 -9.35 6.16 3.89
CA ASP A 347 -9.51 7.26 4.85
C ASP A 347 -8.77 8.53 4.40
N LEU A 348 -8.15 8.51 3.22
CA LEU A 348 -7.51 9.66 2.60
C LEU A 348 -8.52 10.36 1.69
N PRO A 349 -9.03 11.55 2.04
CA PRO A 349 -10.11 12.21 1.31
C PRO A 349 -9.59 12.91 0.05
N PHE A 350 -9.06 12.13 -0.90
CA PHE A 350 -8.54 12.66 -2.17
C PHE A 350 -9.62 13.37 -3.00
N TYR A 351 -10.87 12.90 -2.93
CA TYR A 351 -11.99 13.50 -3.67
C TYR A 351 -12.42 14.87 -3.13
N ASP A 352 -12.04 15.20 -1.89
CA ASP A 352 -12.31 16.50 -1.27
C ASP A 352 -11.25 17.55 -1.63
N LEU A 353 -10.16 17.14 -2.31
CA LEU A 353 -9.13 18.06 -2.75
C LEU A 353 -9.63 18.89 -3.93
N ASP A 354 -9.52 20.21 -3.83
CA ASP A 354 -9.84 21.15 -4.90
C ASP A 354 -8.56 21.86 -5.34
N PHE A 355 -8.17 21.64 -6.60
CA PHE A 355 -6.98 22.24 -7.22
C PHE A 355 -7.25 23.61 -7.86
N GLY A 356 -8.29 24.30 -7.40
CA GLY A 356 -8.65 25.64 -7.83
C GLY A 356 -9.46 25.65 -9.13
N PRO A 357 -9.80 26.84 -9.64
CA PRO A 357 -10.84 27.00 -10.67
C PRO A 357 -10.51 26.35 -12.03
N ALA A 358 -9.24 26.03 -12.29
CA ALA A 358 -8.81 25.43 -13.55
C ALA A 358 -8.92 23.90 -13.58
N LEU A 359 -8.69 23.23 -12.44
CA LEU A 359 -8.64 21.76 -12.35
C LEU A 359 -9.77 21.18 -11.49
N GLY A 360 -10.23 21.91 -10.47
CA GLY A 360 -11.30 21.49 -9.57
C GLY A 360 -10.97 20.25 -8.75
N ASN A 361 -12.02 19.50 -8.39
CA ASN A 361 -11.91 18.24 -7.66
C ASN A 361 -11.62 17.05 -8.59
N PRO A 362 -10.86 16.04 -8.13
CA PRO A 362 -10.60 14.86 -8.95
C PRO A 362 -11.88 14.04 -9.13
N GLU A 363 -12.21 13.67 -10.37
CA GLU A 363 -13.31 12.73 -10.63
C GLU A 363 -12.90 11.27 -10.36
N PHE A 364 -11.61 10.95 -10.50
CA PHE A 364 -11.02 9.63 -10.28
C PHE A 364 -9.64 9.73 -9.64
N VAL A 365 -9.33 8.75 -8.79
CA VAL A 365 -7.97 8.49 -8.29
C VAL A 365 -7.57 7.10 -8.75
N ARG A 366 -6.47 7.00 -9.50
CA ARG A 366 -5.98 5.75 -10.09
C ARG A 366 -4.48 5.64 -9.93
N ILE A 367 -4.01 4.40 -9.93
CA ILE A 367 -2.61 4.06 -10.05
C ILE A 367 -2.36 3.67 -11.52
N PRO A 368 -1.42 4.32 -12.22
CA PRO A 368 -1.08 3.95 -13.59
C PRO A 368 -0.62 2.49 -13.70
N ARG A 369 -0.70 1.96 -14.93
CA ARG A 369 -0.34 0.57 -15.24
C ARG A 369 1.00 0.19 -14.59
N ASP A 370 1.02 -1.00 -14.00
CA ASP A 370 2.22 -1.66 -13.47
C ASP A 370 2.89 -1.00 -12.26
N GLN A 371 2.43 0.17 -11.80
CA GLN A 371 3.11 0.86 -10.70
C GLN A 371 2.90 0.16 -9.34
N PHE A 372 1.82 -0.61 -9.19
CA PHE A 372 1.44 -1.36 -7.99
C PHE A 372 1.33 -2.87 -8.24
N ALA A 373 2.09 -3.42 -9.20
CA ALA A 373 2.04 -4.86 -9.50
C ALA A 373 2.34 -5.70 -8.24
N GLY A 374 1.48 -6.70 -7.96
CA GLY A 374 1.57 -7.57 -6.79
C GLY A 374 0.99 -7.00 -5.48
N LEU A 375 0.77 -5.69 -5.36
CA LEU A 375 0.13 -5.10 -4.17
C LEU A 375 -1.40 -5.10 -4.29
N CYS A 376 -2.11 -5.29 -3.19
CA CYS A 376 -3.53 -4.96 -3.11
C CYS A 376 -3.70 -3.59 -2.45
N CYS A 377 -4.39 -2.69 -3.14
CA CYS A 377 -4.60 -1.32 -2.66
C CYS A 377 -6.09 -1.00 -2.62
N MET A 378 -6.62 -0.72 -1.42
CA MET A 378 -7.96 -0.16 -1.26
C MET A 378 -7.88 1.34 -1.56
N LEU A 379 -8.47 1.76 -2.66
CA LEU A 379 -8.42 3.15 -3.14
C LEU A 379 -9.24 4.08 -2.24
N PRO A 380 -9.06 5.41 -2.38
CA PRO A 380 -9.86 6.39 -1.66
C PRO A 380 -11.35 6.14 -1.84
N ARG A 381 -12.11 6.31 -0.76
CA ARG A 381 -13.57 6.12 -0.79
C ARG A 381 -14.19 7.05 -1.81
N ARG A 382 -14.96 6.49 -2.74
CA ARG A 382 -15.68 7.26 -3.76
C ARG A 382 -16.74 8.16 -3.10
N PRO A 383 -17.11 9.29 -3.72
CA PRO A 383 -18.18 10.15 -3.19
C PRO A 383 -19.54 9.44 -2.97
N ASN A 384 -19.80 8.36 -3.71
CA ASN A 384 -21.00 7.54 -3.56
C ASN A 384 -20.92 6.49 -2.44
N GLY A 385 -19.83 6.46 -1.66
CA GLY A 385 -19.60 5.50 -0.56
C GLY A 385 -18.76 4.28 -0.95
N ASP A 386 -18.72 3.92 -2.24
CA ASP A 386 -18.07 2.70 -2.72
C ASP A 386 -16.56 2.70 -2.44
N ILE A 387 -16.03 1.51 -2.17
CA ILE A 387 -14.60 1.26 -2.07
C ILE A 387 -14.16 0.47 -3.29
N GLU A 388 -13.25 1.04 -4.08
CA GLU A 388 -12.57 0.36 -5.17
C GLU A 388 -11.26 -0.24 -4.66
N VAL A 389 -10.90 -1.44 -5.13
CA VAL A 389 -9.69 -2.15 -4.73
C VAL A 389 -8.95 -2.63 -5.97
N ILE A 390 -7.67 -2.30 -6.05
CA ILE A 390 -6.74 -2.85 -7.04
C ILE A 390 -6.34 -4.24 -6.57
N ILE A 391 -6.56 -5.24 -7.42
CA ILE A 391 -6.14 -6.62 -7.21
C ILE A 391 -5.23 -7.03 -8.38
N ASN A 392 -4.10 -7.64 -8.04
CA ASN A 392 -3.15 -8.18 -8.99
C ASN A 392 -3.08 -9.70 -8.84
N ALA A 393 -3.15 -10.42 -9.94
CA ALA A 393 -2.98 -11.88 -9.97
C ALA A 393 -2.41 -12.31 -11.33
N ARG A 394 -1.88 -13.54 -11.42
CA ARG A 394 -1.53 -14.11 -12.73
C ARG A 394 -2.78 -14.25 -13.60
N GLU A 395 -2.64 -14.26 -14.91
CA GLU A 395 -3.77 -14.28 -15.84
C GLU A 395 -4.75 -15.44 -15.59
N ASN A 396 -4.23 -16.65 -15.32
CA ASN A 396 -5.03 -17.82 -14.95
C ASN A 396 -5.72 -17.66 -13.59
N GLU A 397 -5.01 -17.14 -12.57
CA GLU A 397 -5.55 -16.87 -11.24
C GLU A 397 -6.67 -15.81 -11.28
N MET A 398 -6.48 -14.74 -12.06
CA MET A 398 -7.51 -13.71 -12.26
C MET A 398 -8.73 -14.29 -12.98
N GLY A 399 -8.51 -15.17 -13.97
CA GLY A 399 -9.59 -15.94 -14.61
C GLY A 399 -10.39 -16.77 -13.59
N ARG A 400 -9.71 -17.40 -12.63
CA ARG A 400 -10.40 -18.13 -11.54
C ARG A 400 -11.15 -17.19 -10.60
N LEU A 401 -10.64 -16.00 -10.29
CA LEU A 401 -11.37 -14.99 -9.51
C LEU A 401 -12.65 -14.49 -10.20
N PHE A 402 -12.64 -14.35 -11.53
CA PHE A 402 -13.83 -13.98 -12.30
C PHE A 402 -14.95 -15.02 -12.27
N ASP A 403 -14.65 -16.25 -11.84
CA ASP A 403 -15.64 -17.32 -11.69
C ASP A 403 -15.84 -17.73 -10.22
N ASP A 404 -15.13 -17.10 -9.28
CA ASP A 404 -15.29 -17.36 -7.85
C ASP A 404 -16.57 -16.69 -7.32
N THR A 405 -17.62 -17.50 -7.20
CA THR A 405 -18.93 -17.05 -6.69
C THR A 405 -18.87 -16.49 -5.27
N ASN A 406 -17.95 -16.96 -4.41
CA ASN A 406 -17.77 -16.41 -3.06
C ASN A 406 -17.13 -15.02 -3.16
N PHE A 407 -16.15 -14.84 -4.04
CA PHE A 407 -15.52 -13.55 -4.30
C PHE A 407 -16.55 -12.53 -4.82
N LEU A 408 -17.22 -12.87 -5.91
CA LEU A 408 -18.18 -12.02 -6.62
C LEU A 408 -19.46 -11.74 -5.84
N LYS A 409 -19.76 -12.51 -4.78
CA LYS A 409 -20.87 -12.22 -3.88
C LYS A 409 -20.79 -10.81 -3.27
N TYR A 410 -19.57 -10.30 -3.04
CA TYR A 410 -19.35 -8.99 -2.42
C TYR A 410 -18.67 -7.99 -3.35
N THR A 411 -18.12 -8.44 -4.48
CA THR A 411 -17.36 -7.59 -5.41
C THR A 411 -18.00 -7.48 -6.79
N LYS A 412 -17.76 -6.35 -7.45
CA LYS A 412 -18.08 -6.18 -8.87
C LYS A 412 -16.86 -5.64 -9.62
N LEU A 413 -16.49 -6.28 -10.73
CA LEU A 413 -15.46 -5.76 -11.63
C LEU A 413 -15.85 -4.36 -12.13
N VAL A 414 -14.92 -3.41 -12.00
CA VAL A 414 -15.07 -2.03 -12.48
C VAL A 414 -14.37 -1.86 -13.81
N CYS A 415 -13.09 -2.19 -13.87
CA CYS A 415 -12.24 -2.08 -15.05
C CYS A 415 -10.93 -2.87 -14.85
N GLU A 416 -10.13 -2.95 -15.92
CA GLU A 416 -8.83 -3.62 -15.96
C GLU A 416 -7.71 -2.69 -16.44
#